data_AF-V8P102-F1
#
_entry.id   AF-V8P102-F1
#
_cell.length_a   1.000
_cell.length_b   1.000
_cell.length_c   1.000
_cell.angle_alpha   90.00
_cell.angle_beta   90.00
_cell.angle_gamma   90.00
#
_symmetry.space_group_name_H-M   'P 1'
#
loop_
_entity.id
_entity.type
_entity.pdbx_description
1 polymer ?
#
loop_
_entity_poly.entity_id
_entity_poly.type
_entity_poly.pdbx_seq_one_letter_code
_entity_poly.pdbx_strand_id
1 'polypeptide(L)'
;MYWNNGPSIADSLLLEETTLKFQRQGKDVEKVKLRLIEIANYVDRFYRPLNIRIALVGLEVWNDVDKCIVTQDPFTTLHEFLDWRKMKLLPRKPHDNAQLVR
;
A
#
# COMPACT_ATOMS: atom_id res chain seq x y z
N MET A 1 19.89 3.08 4.11
CA MET A 1 19.56 1.76 3.55
C MET A 1 20.86 1.13 3.09
N TYR A 2 21.43 0.21 3.89
CA TYR A 2 22.61 -0.57 3.51
C TYR A 2 22.19 -2.04 3.52
N TRP A 3 22.32 -2.73 2.40
CA TRP A 3 22.12 -4.17 2.32
C TRP A 3 23.23 -4.78 1.47
N ASN A 4 24.28 -5.26 2.14
CA ASN A 4 25.23 -6.19 1.54
C ASN A 4 24.69 -7.60 1.77
N ASN A 5 24.63 -8.36 0.66
CA ASN A 5 23.96 -9.67 0.47
C ASN A 5 22.43 -9.55 0.32
N GLY A 6 22.00 -9.30 -0.92
CA GLY A 6 20.61 -9.12 -1.29
C GLY A 6 19.80 -10.42 -1.32
N PRO A 7 18.49 -10.37 -1.01
CA PRO A 7 17.57 -11.51 -1.06
C PRO A 7 17.37 -12.04 -2.47
N SER A 8 16.93 -13.30 -2.59
CA SER A 8 16.72 -13.94 -3.90
C SER A 8 15.46 -13.45 -4.62
N ILE A 9 14.50 -12.87 -3.89
CA ILE A 9 13.26 -12.28 -4.41
C ILE A 9 13.00 -10.98 -3.66
N ALA A 10 12.78 -9.89 -4.41
CA ALA A 10 12.40 -8.59 -3.89
C ALA A 10 11.05 -8.20 -4.50
N ASP A 11 10.03 -8.05 -3.66
CA ASP A 11 8.71 -7.56 -4.07
C ASP A 11 8.54 -6.11 -3.63
N SER A 12 8.06 -5.28 -4.55
CA SER A 12 7.71 -3.89 -4.26
C SER A 12 6.24 -3.75 -3.83
N LEU A 13 6.03 -3.16 -2.65
CA LEU A 13 4.71 -2.94 -2.05
C LEU A 13 4.36 -1.44 -2.07
N LEU A 14 3.17 -1.13 -2.57
CA LEU A 14 2.50 0.16 -2.40
C LEU A 14 1.33 0.02 -1.43
N LEU A 15 1.29 0.89 -0.43
CA LEU A 15 0.19 0.94 0.53
C LEU A 15 -0.64 2.21 0.33
N GLU A 16 -1.95 2.02 0.23
CA GLU A 16 -2.90 3.12 0.04
C GLU A 16 -3.99 3.14 1.11
N GLU A 17 -4.29 4.32 1.65
CA GLU A 17 -5.32 4.50 2.68
C GLU A 17 -6.49 5.34 2.15
N THR A 18 -7.71 4.90 2.42
CA THR A 18 -8.95 5.58 1.99
C THR A 18 -9.26 6.84 2.81
N THR A 19 -9.98 7.78 2.18
CA THR A 19 -10.37 9.06 2.78
C THR A 19 -11.24 8.87 4.02
N LEU A 20 -12.15 7.89 4.00
CA LEU A 20 -12.99 7.56 5.15
C LEU A 20 -12.17 7.14 6.39
N LYS A 21 -11.11 6.37 6.19
CA LYS A 21 -10.23 5.96 7.31
C LYS A 21 -9.33 7.08 7.76
N PHE A 22 -8.83 7.90 6.84
CA PHE A 22 -8.08 9.12 7.15
C PHE A 22 -8.90 10.07 8.04
N GLN A 23 -10.17 10.31 7.70
CA GLN A 23 -11.10 11.12 8.49
C GLN A 23 -11.33 10.54 9.89
N ARG A 24 -11.52 9.21 9.99
CA ARG A 24 -11.70 8.50 11.27
C ARG A 24 -10.44 8.51 12.16
N GLN A 25 -9.25 8.59 11.57
CA GLN A 25 -7.98 8.67 12.31
C GLN A 25 -7.62 10.10 12.72
N GLY A 26 -8.55 11.06 12.62
CA GLY A 26 -8.36 12.44 13.07
C GLY A 26 -7.63 13.31 12.04
N LYS A 27 -7.59 12.90 10.77
CA LYS A 27 -6.91 13.61 9.67
C LYS A 27 -5.40 13.81 9.87
N ASP A 28 -4.79 12.98 10.70
CA ASP A 28 -3.36 13.04 10.96
C ASP A 28 -2.59 12.17 9.95
N VAL A 29 -2.04 12.82 8.92
CA VAL A 29 -1.31 12.17 7.82
C VAL A 29 -0.03 11.49 8.35
N GLU A 30 0.64 12.09 9.33
CA GLU A 30 1.86 11.53 9.94
C GLU A 30 1.54 10.22 10.65
N LYS A 31 0.47 10.21 11.44
CA LYS A 31 0.03 9.02 12.17
C LYS A 31 -0.38 7.87 11.23
N VAL A 32 -1.10 8.18 10.16
CA VAL A 32 -1.46 7.20 9.12
C VAL A 32 -0.21 6.65 8.44
N LYS A 33 0.74 7.52 8.09
CA LYS A 33 2.00 7.11 7.49
C LYS A 33 2.81 6.17 8.37
N LEU A 34 2.97 6.51 9.65
CA LEU A 34 3.67 5.67 10.63
C LEU A 34 3.03 4.29 10.73
N ARG A 35 1.70 4.23 10.78
CA ARG A 35 0.97 2.95 10.83
C ARG A 35 1.20 2.08 9.59
N LEU A 36 1.21 2.67 8.40
CA LEU A 36 1.46 1.93 7.16
C LEU A 36 2.91 1.46 7.08
N ILE A 37 3.87 2.25 7.57
CA ILE A 37 5.27 1.83 7.71
C ILE A 37 5.38 0.64 8.68
N GLU A 38 4.66 0.66 9.80
CA GLU A 38 4.62 -0.48 10.73
C GLU A 38 4.04 -1.73 10.08
N ILE A 39 2.95 -1.61 9.32
CA ILE A 39 2.35 -2.72 8.56
C ILE A 39 3.37 -3.28 7.56
N ALA A 40 4.03 -2.43 6.78
CA ALA A 40 5.05 -2.87 5.84
C ALA A 40 6.22 -3.59 6.53
N ASN A 41 6.67 -3.09 7.69
CA ASN A 41 7.71 -3.75 8.49
C ASN A 41 7.27 -5.10 9.06
N TYR A 42 5.99 -5.24 9.40
CA TYR A 42 5.43 -6.51 9.85
C TYR A 42 5.40 -7.52 8.70
N VAL A 43 4.95 -7.08 7.53
CA VAL A 43 4.90 -7.86 6.30
C VAL A 43 6.31 -8.30 5.88
N ASP A 44 7.31 -7.41 5.83
CA ASP A 44 8.71 -7.80 5.55
C ASP A 44 9.22 -8.86 6.52
N ARG A 45 8.95 -8.71 7.83
CA ARG A 45 9.34 -9.70 8.84
C ARG A 45 8.65 -11.05 8.66
N PHE A 46 7.38 -11.05 8.22
CA PHE A 46 6.63 -12.28 7.96
C PHE A 46 7.15 -13.04 6.74
N TYR A 47 7.57 -12.33 5.69
CA TYR A 47 8.09 -12.93 4.45
C TYR A 47 9.58 -13.27 4.51
N ARG A 48 10.33 -12.68 5.44
CA ARG A 48 11.78 -12.92 5.63
C ARG A 48 12.18 -14.39 5.79
N PRO A 49 11.46 -15.26 6.54
CA PRO A 49 11.78 -16.69 6.64
C PRO A 49 11.63 -17.44 5.31
N LEU A 50 10.84 -16.91 4.37
CA LEU A 50 10.68 -17.45 3.02
C LEU A 50 11.75 -16.93 2.04
N ASN A 51 12.75 -16.19 2.54
CA ASN A 51 13.80 -15.54 1.75
C ASN A 51 13.28 -14.49 0.75
N ILE A 52 12.09 -13.94 1.01
CA ILE A 52 11.47 -12.85 0.26
C ILE A 52 11.66 -11.57 1.08
N ARG A 53 12.03 -10.46 0.44
CA ARG A 53 12.06 -9.14 1.08
C ARG A 53 11.01 -8.23 0.45
N ILE A 54 10.31 -7.53 1.32
CA ILE A 54 9.25 -6.62 0.93
C ILE A 54 9.80 -5.21 1.03
N ALA A 55 9.96 -4.55 -0.12
CA ALA A 55 10.36 -3.16 -0.19
C ALA A 55 9.11 -2.28 -0.29
N LEU A 56 8.85 -1.47 0.73
CA LEU A 56 7.85 -0.41 0.64
C LEU A 56 8.37 0.69 -0.30
N VAL A 57 7.84 0.75 -1.52
CA VAL A 57 8.31 1.69 -2.56
C VAL A 57 7.49 2.98 -2.63
N GLY A 58 6.39 3.04 -1.88
CA GLY A 58 5.53 4.20 -1.83
C GLY A 58 4.32 4.01 -0.93
N LEU A 59 3.79 5.15 -0.51
CA LEU A 59 2.65 5.25 0.37
C LEU A 59 1.80 6.41 -0.13
N GLU A 60 0.51 6.15 -0.33
CA GLU A 60 -0.42 7.15 -0.83
C GLU A 60 -1.63 7.26 0.11
N VAL A 61 -1.79 8.43 0.73
CA VAL A 61 -2.97 8.71 1.55
C VAL A 61 -3.94 9.50 0.69
N TRP A 62 -5.15 8.98 0.51
CA TRP A 62 -6.22 9.72 -0.16
C TRP A 62 -6.86 10.64 0.89
N ASN A 63 -6.40 11.89 0.94
CA ASN A 63 -6.80 12.88 1.95
C ASN A 63 -7.98 13.76 1.52
N ASP A 64 -8.20 13.90 0.21
CA ASP A 64 -9.20 14.79 -0.36
C ASP A 64 -10.47 14.04 -0.81
N VAL A 65 -10.33 13.14 -1.79
CA VAL A 65 -11.42 12.30 -2.33
C VAL A 65 -10.84 10.93 -2.67
N ASP A 66 -11.64 9.88 -2.48
CA ASP A 66 -11.26 8.54 -2.89
C ASP A 66 -11.02 8.50 -4.41
N LYS A 67 -9.87 7.94 -4.82
CA LYS A 67 -9.44 7.95 -6.23
C LYS A 67 -10.12 6.86 -7.06
N CYS A 68 -10.81 5.93 -6.39
CA CYS A 68 -11.72 4.95 -6.99
C CYS A 68 -12.98 4.83 -6.12
N ILE A 69 -14.01 4.16 -6.64
CA ILE A 69 -15.24 3.94 -5.89
C ILE A 69 -14.97 2.92 -4.78
N VAL A 70 -15.13 3.35 -3.52
CA VAL A 70 -15.00 2.49 -2.34
C VAL A 70 -16.40 2.22 -1.79
N THR A 71 -16.90 1.00 -1.96
CA THR A 71 -18.24 0.59 -1.49
C THR A 71 -18.14 -0.28 -0.24
N GLN A 72 -19.28 -0.68 0.34
CA GLN A 72 -19.29 -1.70 1.41
C GLN A 72 -19.07 -3.12 0.89
N ASP A 73 -19.30 -3.34 -0.40
CA ASP A 73 -19.03 -4.61 -1.05
C ASP A 73 -17.53 -4.74 -1.37
N PRO A 74 -16.82 -5.71 -0.76
CA PRO A 74 -15.39 -5.88 -0.98
C PRO A 74 -15.06 -6.28 -2.42
N PHE A 75 -15.95 -6.98 -3.14
CA PHE A 75 -15.70 -7.40 -4.52
C PHE A 75 -15.73 -6.21 -5.48
N THR A 76 -16.75 -5.36 -5.39
CA THR A 76 -16.84 -4.13 -6.16
C THR A 76 -15.66 -3.21 -5.87
N THR A 77 -15.31 -3.02 -4.59
CA THR A 77 -14.17 -2.18 -4.20
C THR A 77 -12.84 -2.71 -4.75
N LEU A 78 -12.63 -4.03 -4.72
CA LEU A 78 -11.43 -4.64 -5.27
C LEU A 78 -11.34 -4.46 -6.79
N HIS A 79 -12.45 -4.63 -7.51
CA HIS A 79 -12.50 -4.47 -8.95
C HIS A 79 -12.12 -3.04 -9.37
N GLU A 80 -12.76 -2.05 -8.74
CA GLU A 80 -12.49 -0.63 -8.95
C GLU A 80 -11.04 -0.26 -8.62
N PHE A 81 -10.49 -0.82 -7.54
CA PHE A 81 -9.09 -0.61 -7.17
C PHE A 81 -8.12 -1.21 -8.20
N LEU A 82 -8.39 -2.42 -8.71
CA LEU A 82 -7.55 -3.07 -9.72
C LEU A 82 -7.56 -2.31 -11.05
N ASP A 83 -8.72 -1.79 -11.46
CA ASP A 83 -8.85 -0.99 -12.67
C ASP A 83 -8.15 0.37 -12.52
N TRP A 84 -8.36 1.04 -11.38
CA TRP A 84 -7.63 2.26 -11.07
C TRP A 84 -6.12 2.04 -11.03
N ARG A 85 -5.65 0.95 -10.42
CA ARG A 85 -4.24 0.57 -10.38
C ARG A 85 -3.67 0.46 -11.79
N LYS A 86 -4.37 -0.22 -12.70
CA LYS A 86 -3.94 -0.38 -14.10
C LYS A 86 -3.91 0.94 -14.86
N MET A 87 -4.94 1.76 -14.71
CA MET A 87 -5.11 2.96 -15.52
C MET A 87 -4.35 4.19 -15.00
N LYS A 88 -4.11 4.28 -13.70
CA LYS A 88 -3.59 5.50 -13.05
C LYS A 88 -2.31 5.27 -12.24
N LEU A 89 -2.20 4.14 -11.53
CA LEU A 89 -1.07 3.89 -10.63
C LEU A 89 0.16 3.32 -11.37
N LEU A 90 -0.02 2.25 -12.15
CA LEU A 90 1.06 1.60 -12.91
C LEU A 90 1.80 2.57 -13.86
N PRO A 91 1.12 3.46 -14.61
CA PRO A 91 1.81 4.42 -15.48
C PRO A 91 2.64 5.46 -14.72
N ARG A 92 2.33 5.71 -13.44
CA ARG A 92 3.01 6.71 -12.60
C ARG A 92 4.17 6.14 -11.81
N LYS A 93 3.99 4.94 -11.26
CA LYS A 93 5.00 4.24 -10.47
C LYS A 93 4.99 2.75 -10.80
N PRO A 94 6.09 2.21 -11.36
CA PRO A 94 6.28 0.78 -11.48
C PRO A 94 6.28 0.15 -10.07
N HIS A 95 5.46 -0.88 -9.88
CA HIS A 95 5.38 -1.66 -8.65
C HIS A 95 4.81 -3.06 -8.96
N ASP A 96 5.22 -4.06 -8.19
CA ASP A 96 4.81 -5.45 -8.36
C ASP A 96 3.45 -5.68 -7.68
N ASN A 97 3.29 -5.17 -6.45
CA ASN A 97 2.08 -5.34 -5.64
C ASN A 97 1.60 -3.99 -5.05
N ALA A 98 0.29 -3.79 -5.05
CA ALA A 98 -0.37 -2.66 -4.38
C ALA A 98 -1.49 -3.20 -3.48
N GLN A 99 -1.59 -2.68 -2.26
CA GLN A 99 -2.60 -3.06 -1.28
C GLN A 99 -3.35 -1.84 -0.77
N LEU A 100 -4.68 -1.90 -0.90
CA LEU A 100 -5.59 -0.92 -0.33
C LEU A 100 -5.92 -1.31 1.11
N VAL A 101 -5.61 -0.43 2.05
CA VAL A 101 -5.89 -0.59 3.48
C VAL A 101 -7.18 0.14 3.83
N ARG A 102 -8.24 -0.64 4.04
CA ARG A 102 -9.56 -0.17 4.49
C ARG A 102 -9.70 -0.19 6.00
#